data_AF-A0AAI9KZS3-F1
#
_entry.id   AF-A0AAI9KZS3-F1
#
_cell.length_a   1.000
_cell.length_b   1.000
_cell.length_c   1.000
_cell.angle_alpha   90.00
_cell.angle_beta   90.00
_cell.angle_gamma   90.00
#
_symmetry.space_group_name_H-M   'P 1'
#
loop_
_entity.id
_entity.type
_entity.pdbx_description
1 polymer ?
#
loop_
_entity_poly.entity_id
_entity_poly.type
_entity_poly.pdbx_seq_one_letter_code
_entity_poly.pdbx_strand_id
1 'polypeptide(L)'
;MMNKGSKIKTLSSKTYGFNKVQEDEFRRLVTEVAAQGFSTSGQVSQYIVRNKLGNQYQNISGILEMKKAGDVWDFKGGFPTQIYARLCQELHLEDNGSIARPGKFTSFKDSK
;
A
#
# COMPACT_ATOMS: atom_id res chain seq x y z
N MET A 1 -22.83 -39.13 21.02
CA MET A 1 -22.70 -37.87 21.78
C MET A 1 -22.20 -36.79 20.82
N MET A 2 -22.76 -35.60 20.95
CA MET A 2 -22.80 -34.56 19.91
C MET A 2 -21.49 -33.78 19.75
N ASN A 3 -21.29 -33.42 18.48
CA ASN A 3 -20.27 -32.55 17.88
C ASN A 3 -20.11 -31.19 18.60
N LYS A 4 -18.89 -30.85 19.02
CA LYS A 4 -18.49 -29.47 19.34
C LYS A 4 -17.08 -29.23 18.82
N GLY A 5 -16.99 -28.75 17.58
CA GLY A 5 -15.77 -28.25 16.97
C GLY A 5 -16.15 -27.09 16.07
N SER A 6 -15.85 -25.90 16.55
CA SER A 6 -16.24 -24.60 16.01
C SER A 6 -16.16 -24.49 14.49
N LYS A 7 -17.23 -23.98 13.88
CA LYS A 7 -17.20 -23.39 12.55
C LYS A 7 -16.17 -22.25 12.58
N ILE A 8 -14.96 -22.50 12.11
CA ILE A 8 -14.06 -21.43 11.69
C ILE A 8 -14.80 -20.77 10.53
N LYS A 9 -15.43 -19.63 10.80
CA LYS A 9 -15.88 -18.72 9.76
C LYS A 9 -14.62 -18.37 8.97
N THR A 10 -14.51 -18.93 7.78
CA THR A 10 -13.55 -18.54 6.75
C THR A 10 -13.71 -17.04 6.55
N LEU A 11 -12.88 -16.26 7.25
CA LEU A 11 -12.75 -14.84 7.00
C LEU A 11 -12.17 -14.75 5.59
N SER A 12 -13.01 -14.28 4.67
CA SER A 12 -12.71 -14.04 3.27
C SER A 12 -11.49 -13.12 3.15
N SER A 13 -10.30 -13.72 3.14
CA SER A 13 -9.08 -13.08 2.66
C SER A 13 -9.20 -13.07 1.14
N LYS A 14 -9.74 -11.98 0.58
CA LYS A 14 -9.49 -11.65 -0.82
C LYS A 14 -7.98 -11.49 -0.98
N THR A 15 -7.30 -12.58 -1.32
CA THR A 15 -5.91 -12.59 -1.76
C THR A 15 -5.90 -11.94 -3.14
N TYR A 16 -5.81 -10.62 -3.20
CA TYR A 16 -5.51 -9.92 -4.43
C TYR A 16 -4.05 -10.21 -4.77
N GLY A 17 -3.80 -11.27 -5.54
CA GLY A 17 -2.51 -11.44 -6.20
C GLY A 17 -2.29 -10.25 -7.13
N PHE A 18 -1.08 -9.68 -7.12
CA PHE A 18 -0.72 -8.60 -8.05
C PHE A 18 -0.90 -9.10 -9.48
N ASN A 19 -1.58 -8.32 -10.31
CA ASN A 19 -1.55 -8.59 -11.74
C ASN A 19 -0.17 -8.20 -12.32
N LYS A 20 0.12 -8.66 -13.54
CA LYS A 20 1.42 -8.42 -14.19
C LYS A 20 1.80 -6.93 -14.25
N VAL A 21 0.85 -6.04 -14.50
CA VAL A 21 1.10 -4.59 -14.58
C VAL A 21 1.49 -4.02 -13.22
N GLN A 22 0.83 -4.45 -12.15
CA GLN A 22 1.17 -4.04 -10.79
C GLN A 22 2.55 -4.56 -10.37
N GLU A 23 2.90 -5.79 -10.75
CA GLU A 23 4.23 -6.36 -10.50
C GLU A 23 5.32 -5.59 -11.25
N ASP A 24 5.10 -5.26 -12.52
CA ASP A 24 6.05 -4.49 -13.34
C ASP A 24 6.22 -3.05 -12.81
N GLU A 25 5.13 -2.41 -12.38
CA GLU A 25 5.18 -1.11 -11.68
C GLU A 25 5.94 -1.20 -10.37
N PHE A 26 5.70 -2.24 -9.57
CA PHE A 26 6.35 -2.43 -8.28
C PHE A 26 7.87 -2.58 -8.43
N ARG A 27 8.32 -3.41 -9.37
CA ARG A 27 9.75 -3.61 -9.65
C ARG A 27 10.42 -2.32 -10.11
N ARG A 28 9.78 -1.55 -11.00
CA ARG A 28 10.31 -0.25 -11.43
C ARG A 28 10.41 0.73 -10.28
N LEU A 29 9.37 0.79 -9.43
CA LEU A 29 9.38 1.63 -8.24
C LEU A 29 10.54 1.27 -7.32
N VAL A 30 10.70 -0.02 -6.95
CA VAL A 30 11.79 -0.50 -6.09
C VAL A 30 13.15 -0.09 -6.66
N THR A 31 13.40 -0.32 -7.95
CA THR A 31 14.65 0.08 -8.60
C THR A 31 14.87 1.59 -8.53
N GLU A 32 13.84 2.41 -8.79
CA GLU A 32 13.96 3.87 -8.76
C GLU A 32 14.26 4.39 -7.35
N VAL A 33 13.54 3.88 -6.33
CA VAL A 33 13.64 4.41 -4.97
C VAL A 33 14.80 3.82 -4.18
N ALA A 34 15.31 2.63 -4.54
CA ALA A 34 16.53 2.08 -3.96
C ALA A 34 17.74 3.01 -4.19
N ALA A 35 17.79 3.70 -5.33
CA ALA A 35 18.84 4.66 -5.65
C ALA A 35 18.78 5.96 -4.80
N GLN A 36 17.67 6.22 -4.11
CA GLN A 36 17.46 7.45 -3.34
C GLN A 36 17.95 7.35 -1.89
N GLY A 37 18.25 6.13 -1.39
CA GLY A 37 18.72 5.92 -0.02
C GLY A 37 17.68 6.25 1.06
N PHE A 38 16.39 6.09 0.77
CA PHE A 38 15.32 6.30 1.75
C PHE A 38 15.36 5.25 2.86
N SER A 39 15.04 5.68 4.08
CA SER A 39 14.95 4.82 5.27
C SER A 39 13.51 4.56 5.71
N THR A 40 12.54 5.33 5.21
CA THR A 40 11.13 5.21 5.59
C THR A 40 10.20 5.17 4.38
N SER A 41 9.10 4.45 4.50
CA SER A 41 8.03 4.40 3.49
C SER A 41 7.37 5.76 3.23
N GLY A 42 7.34 6.63 4.23
CA GLY A 42 6.84 8.00 4.10
C GLY A 42 7.65 8.85 3.12
N GLN A 43 8.98 8.66 3.07
CA GLN A 43 9.84 9.34 2.08
C GLN A 43 9.52 8.86 0.66
N VAL A 44 9.27 7.56 0.47
CA VAL A 44 8.86 7.01 -0.83
C VAL A 44 7.54 7.63 -1.30
N SER A 45 6.51 7.67 -0.44
CA SER A 45 5.23 8.31 -0.78
C SER A 45 5.39 9.79 -1.10
N GLN A 46 6.18 10.53 -0.31
CA GLN A 46 6.46 11.95 -0.59
C GLN A 46 7.18 12.13 -1.94
N TYR A 47 8.12 11.26 -2.27
CA TYR A 47 8.86 11.29 -3.53
C TYR A 47 7.91 11.07 -4.72
N ILE A 48 6.99 10.10 -4.65
CA ILE A 48 5.98 9.88 -5.70
C ILE A 48 5.12 11.13 -5.93
N VAL A 49 4.65 11.76 -4.86
CA VAL A 49 3.80 12.95 -4.94
C VAL A 49 4.58 14.15 -5.51
N ARG A 50 5.76 14.43 -4.95
CA ARG A 50 6.60 15.58 -5.37
C ARG A 50 7.04 15.49 -6.83
N ASN A 51 7.41 14.29 -7.28
CA ASN A 51 7.86 14.06 -8.66
C ASN A 51 6.71 13.69 -9.62
N LYS A 52 5.45 13.75 -9.16
CA LYS A 52 4.24 13.45 -9.97
C LYS A 52 4.29 12.05 -10.61
N LEU A 53 4.90 11.09 -9.94
CA LEU A 53 5.07 9.71 -10.44
C LEU A 53 3.79 8.87 -10.35
N GLY A 54 2.69 9.44 -9.84
CA GLY A 54 1.38 8.81 -9.87
C GLY A 54 0.88 8.46 -11.27
N ASN A 55 1.41 9.12 -12.32
CA ASN A 55 1.16 8.74 -13.71
C ASN A 55 1.95 7.50 -14.15
N GLN A 56 3.11 7.25 -13.56
CA GLN A 56 4.01 6.14 -13.90
C GLN A 56 3.68 4.85 -13.12
N TYR A 57 3.14 5.01 -11.90
CA TYR A 57 2.80 3.95 -10.95
C TYR A 57 1.30 3.96 -10.64
N GLN A 58 0.47 4.13 -11.66
CA GLN A 58 -0.95 4.43 -11.52
C GLN A 58 -1.80 3.26 -11.01
N ASN A 59 -1.30 2.02 -11.09
CA ASN A 59 -2.01 0.82 -10.64
C ASN A 59 -1.65 0.41 -9.20
N ILE A 60 -0.51 0.89 -8.68
CA ILE A 60 -0.02 0.57 -7.32
C ILE A 60 -0.03 1.77 -6.37
N SER A 61 -0.05 2.99 -6.89
CA SER A 61 -0.15 4.22 -6.09
C SER A 61 -1.46 4.94 -6.35
N GLY A 62 -1.96 5.65 -5.35
CA GLY A 62 -3.26 6.30 -5.45
C GLY A 62 -3.65 7.09 -4.22
N ILE A 63 -4.95 7.16 -3.99
CA ILE A 63 -5.57 7.77 -2.82
C ILE A 63 -5.88 6.66 -1.83
N LEU A 64 -5.30 6.76 -0.63
CA LEU A 64 -5.55 5.86 0.48
C LEU A 64 -6.31 6.61 1.57
N GLU A 65 -7.50 6.14 1.91
CA GLU A 65 -8.23 6.63 3.08
C GLU A 65 -7.43 6.26 4.34
N MET A 66 -7.23 7.22 5.23
CA MET A 66 -6.53 7.05 6.49
C MET A 66 -7.46 7.40 7.65
N LYS A 67 -7.42 6.61 8.72
CA LYS A 67 -8.26 6.80 9.91
C LYS A 67 -7.42 6.89 11.17
N LYS A 68 -7.66 7.91 12.00
CA LYS A 68 -6.99 8.06 13.31
C LYS A 68 -7.88 8.84 14.27
N ALA A 69 -8.12 8.29 15.46
CA ALA A 69 -8.84 8.98 16.55
C ALA A 69 -10.20 9.62 16.17
N GLY A 70 -10.93 9.01 15.23
CA GLY A 70 -12.22 9.54 14.73
C GLY A 70 -12.10 10.37 13.46
N ASP A 71 -10.91 10.85 13.12
CA ASP A 71 -10.64 11.56 11.87
C ASP A 71 -10.46 10.59 10.70
N VAL A 72 -10.97 11.00 9.54
CA VAL A 72 -10.81 10.31 8.26
C VAL A 72 -10.32 11.31 7.22
N TRP A 73 -9.22 10.99 6.52
CA TRP A 73 -8.69 11.84 5.46
C TRP A 73 -8.12 11.03 4.30
N ASP A 74 -8.03 11.66 3.14
CA ASP A 74 -7.43 11.09 1.95
C ASP A 74 -5.91 11.35 1.91
N PHE A 75 -5.13 10.28 1.85
CA PHE A 75 -3.68 10.34 1.66
C PHE A 75 -3.32 10.06 0.21
N LYS A 76 -2.91 11.11 -0.52
CA LYS A 76 -2.42 11.01 -1.90
C LYS A 76 -1.01 10.44 -1.93
N GLY A 77 -0.75 9.51 -2.84
CA GLY A 77 0.52 8.77 -2.91
C GLY A 77 0.59 7.61 -1.94
N GLY A 78 -0.56 7.17 -1.42
CA GLY A 78 -0.68 5.95 -0.64
C GLY A 78 -0.60 4.70 -1.52
N PHE A 79 -0.32 3.57 -0.87
CA PHE A 79 -0.26 2.25 -1.48
C PHE A 79 -1.27 1.31 -0.82
N PRO A 80 -1.77 0.29 -1.52
CA PRO A 80 -2.44 -0.84 -0.89
C PRO A 80 -1.55 -1.46 0.19
N THR A 81 -2.13 -1.91 1.30
CA THR A 81 -1.38 -2.47 2.45
C THR A 81 -0.39 -3.57 2.06
N GLN A 82 -0.72 -4.41 1.08
CA GLN A 82 0.16 -5.48 0.60
C GLN A 82 1.37 -4.94 -0.20
N ILE A 83 1.17 -3.92 -1.05
CA ILE A 83 2.27 -3.24 -1.76
C ILE A 83 3.16 -2.53 -0.74
N TYR A 84 2.57 -1.84 0.22
CA TYR A 84 3.30 -1.16 1.30
C TYR A 84 4.18 -2.14 2.08
N ALA A 85 3.61 -3.24 2.55
CA ALA A 85 4.35 -4.24 3.33
C ALA A 85 5.51 -4.84 2.54
N ARG A 86 5.29 -5.20 1.27
CA ARG A 86 6.35 -5.72 0.40
C ARG A 86 7.41 -4.67 0.11
N LEU A 87 7.02 -3.42 -0.15
CA LEU A 87 7.96 -2.32 -0.38
C LEU A 87 8.89 -2.12 0.83
N CYS A 88 8.33 -2.11 2.04
CA CYS A 88 9.12 -2.01 3.27
C CYS A 88 10.08 -3.19 3.43
N GLN A 89 9.65 -4.41 3.09
CA GLN A 89 10.51 -5.59 3.12
C GLN A 89 11.67 -5.52 2.12
N GLU A 90 11.39 -5.18 0.85
CA GLU A 90 12.38 -5.15 -0.24
C GLU A 90 13.44 -4.06 -0.05
N LEU A 91 13.05 -2.94 0.56
CA LEU A 91 13.92 -1.76 0.73
C LEU A 91 14.40 -1.58 2.17
N HIS A 92 14.10 -2.53 3.06
CA HIS A 92 14.43 -2.44 4.49
C HIS A 92 13.96 -1.13 5.15
N LEU A 93 12.77 -0.65 4.76
CA LEU A 93 12.23 0.60 5.27
C LEU A 93 11.65 0.40 6.67
N GLU A 94 11.91 1.36 7.54
CA GLU A 94 11.32 1.42 8.86
C GLU A 94 9.85 1.84 8.77
N ASP A 95 9.05 1.26 9.67
CA ASP A 95 7.69 1.73 9.88
C ASP A 95 7.72 2.98 10.76
N ASN A 96 6.95 4.00 10.37
CA ASN A 96 6.91 5.28 11.07
C ASN A 96 6.07 5.22 12.37
N GLY A 97 5.71 4.03 12.87
CA GLY A 97 4.98 3.83 14.11
C GLY A 97 3.60 4.48 14.15
N SER A 98 2.98 4.72 12.98
CA SER A 98 1.72 5.42 12.90
C SER A 98 0.59 4.52 13.41
N ILE A 99 -0.18 5.01 14.38
CA ILE A 99 -1.43 4.36 14.81
C ILE A 99 -2.58 4.55 13.82
N ALA A 100 -2.38 5.32 12.75
CA ALA A 100 -3.38 5.50 11.71
C ALA A 100 -3.63 4.18 10.97
N ARG A 101 -4.90 3.90 10.65
CA ARG A 101 -5.31 2.67 9.99
C ARG A 101 -5.66 2.96 8.53
N PRO A 102 -5.12 2.17 7.57
CA PRO A 102 -5.50 2.29 6.18
C PRO A 102 -6.94 1.80 5.98
N GLY A 103 -7.71 2.54 5.19
CA GLY A 103 -9.06 2.25 4.79
C GLY A 103 -9.14 1.87 3.31
N LYS A 104 -10.12 2.46 2.61
CA LYS A 104 -10.31 2.24 1.17
C LYS A 104 -9.11 2.76 0.37
N PHE A 105 -8.71 2.00 -0.66
CA PHE A 105 -7.73 2.43 -1.65
C PHE A 105 -8.40 2.66 -3.01
N THR A 106 -8.00 3.72 -3.70
CA THR A 106 -8.36 4.01 -5.10
C THR A 106 -7.09 4.34 -5.86
N SER A 107 -6.78 3.56 -6.89
CA SER A 107 -5.58 3.75 -7.72
C SER A 107 -5.67 5.08 -8.49
N PHE A 108 -4.53 5.70 -8.83
CA PHE A 108 -4.55 6.90 -9.68
C PHE A 108 -5.08 6.64 -11.09
N LYS A 109 -5.04 5.38 -11.55
CA LYS A 109 -5.68 4.97 -12.81
C LYS A 109 -7.19 5.08 -12.73
N ASP A 110 -7.77 4.66 -11.60
CA ASP A 110 -9.23 4.61 -11.40
C ASP A 110 -9.81 5.92 -10.84
N SER A 111 -8.95 6.87 -10.41
CA SER A 111 -9.37 8.18 -9.90
C SER A 111 -9.51 9.26 -10.98
N LYS A 112 -9.37 8.89 -12.26
CA LYS A 112 -9.35 9.78 -13.42
C LYS A 112 -10.60 9.63 -14.27
#